data_AF-A0A8S3CX75-F1
#
_entry.id   AF-A0A8S3CX75-F1
#
_cell.length_a   1.000
_cell.length_b   1.000
_cell.length_c   1.000
_cell.angle_alpha   90.00
_cell.angle_beta   90.00
_cell.angle_gamma   90.00
#
_symmetry.space_group_name_H-M   'P 1'
#
loop_
_entity.id
_entity.type
_entity.pdbx_description
1 polymer ?
#
loop_
_entity_poly.entity_id
_entity_poly.type
_entity_poly.pdbx_seq_one_letter_code
_entity_poly.pdbx_strand_id
1 'polypeptide(L)'
;EGRIWFKPIAAHENARWNLLANNGYTNKKKTPLISVSADGDNIIAIDQNQTIHYGKTNKVICQVSFIRPQWRILRSTVNWRENWFGMEGVSLIVNLFKNPILRPLPNARSIAVSHKGPDTMYYTDMNGKKHPDPYVGVTSIYILNDDGTRIFFADPWLHNKFGNELTGPEDGRFKAETLAASASTIMIIQRARNEFGQEINKVYTRFADFDSIGSNPALKATYNRKNRLAMVRYIPSEDWIQQPSIILSRKARLTKNIALLQLGWGQNNRQLRVQGQDTDGRNGYYHKNIYDTIWTFEVTDNILIEEEEFLSDSIPHTGFEQGPKITEDYKNGILRPHNIKNLLDITLEKFSRRGLNERGLHTKLVLTLENDVRLSLPLYARRGWKSLIGISGENIWKLIIPDEYYNDENVLIREFLQRIFGNKRRCPVNVHERAEEIRITNVFGNCNRFEFIFRNKQI
;
A
#
# COMPACT_ATOMS: atom_id res chain seq x y z
N GLU A 1 -14.19 -13.44 25.88
CA GLU A 1 -14.91 -14.61 25.31
C GLU A 1 -14.56 -14.94 23.85
N GLY A 2 -13.69 -14.16 23.16
CA GLY A 2 -13.39 -14.42 21.74
C GLY A 2 -14.59 -14.23 20.81
N ARG A 3 -15.53 -13.37 21.18
CA ARG A 3 -16.71 -13.04 20.40
C ARG A 3 -16.57 -11.65 19.80
N ILE A 4 -17.06 -11.50 18.58
CA ILE A 4 -17.10 -10.23 17.88
C ILE A 4 -18.44 -9.56 18.17
N TRP A 5 -18.35 -8.33 18.64
CA TRP A 5 -19.49 -7.45 18.87
C TRP A 5 -19.46 -6.30 17.88
N PHE A 6 -20.62 -5.79 17.52
CA PHE A 6 -20.73 -4.59 16.70
C PHE A 6 -21.79 -3.66 17.27
N LYS A 7 -21.62 -2.36 17.00
CA LYS A 7 -22.57 -1.31 17.35
C LYS A 7 -22.70 -0.38 16.14
N PRO A 8 -23.89 -0.24 15.54
CA PRO A 8 -24.07 0.68 14.42
C PRO A 8 -23.84 2.13 14.87
N ILE A 9 -23.01 2.87 14.14
CA ILE A 9 -22.71 4.30 14.42
C ILE A 9 -23.94 5.18 14.15
N ALA A 10 -24.75 4.85 13.13
CA ALA A 10 -25.97 5.59 12.80
C ALA A 10 -27.12 5.39 13.81
N ALA A 11 -26.94 4.51 14.80
CA ALA A 11 -27.95 4.32 15.82
C ALA A 11 -27.75 5.39 16.90
N HIS A 12 -28.81 6.17 17.15
CA HIS A 12 -29.07 7.06 18.28
C HIS A 12 -28.32 6.72 19.59
N GLU A 13 -28.31 7.63 20.56
CA GLU A 13 -27.81 7.42 21.95
C GLU A 13 -28.19 6.06 22.57
N ASN A 14 -29.30 5.45 22.15
CA ASN A 14 -29.79 4.14 22.57
C ASN A 14 -29.21 2.91 21.83
N ALA A 15 -28.21 3.09 20.96
CA ALA A 15 -27.57 2.01 20.23
C ALA A 15 -26.91 1.01 21.19
N ARG A 16 -27.22 -0.28 21.02
CA ARG A 16 -26.66 -1.35 21.85
C ARG A 16 -25.62 -2.15 21.08
N TRP A 17 -24.65 -2.68 21.82
CA TRP A 17 -23.75 -3.71 21.32
C TRP A 17 -24.54 -4.98 21.01
N ASN A 18 -24.29 -5.56 19.85
CA ASN A 18 -24.90 -6.81 19.38
C ASN A 18 -23.81 -7.81 19.00
N LEU A 19 -24.09 -9.10 19.19
CA LEU A 19 -23.21 -10.15 18.69
C LEU A 19 -23.27 -10.21 17.16
N LEU A 20 -22.11 -10.20 16.52
CA LEU A 20 -22.01 -10.34 15.08
C LEU A 20 -22.45 -11.76 14.67
N ALA A 21 -23.30 -11.87 13.64
CA ALA A 21 -23.85 -13.15 13.17
C ALA A 21 -24.51 -14.00 14.28
N ASN A 22 -25.20 -13.33 15.22
CA ASN A 22 -25.93 -13.88 16.37
C ASN A 22 -25.08 -14.52 17.49
N ASN A 23 -23.87 -15.02 17.21
CA ASN A 23 -23.05 -15.69 18.22
C ASN A 23 -21.65 -15.09 18.41
N GLY A 24 -21.21 -14.21 17.51
CA GLY A 24 -19.90 -13.55 17.53
C GLY A 24 -18.71 -14.45 17.22
N TYR A 25 -18.90 -15.72 16.88
CA TYR A 25 -17.81 -16.67 16.62
C TYR A 25 -17.52 -16.81 15.12
N THR A 26 -16.24 -17.04 14.80
CA THR A 26 -15.78 -17.28 13.42
C THR A 26 -15.93 -18.74 12.99
N ASN A 27 -15.90 -19.67 13.94
CA ASN A 27 -15.95 -21.11 13.68
C ASN A 27 -16.74 -21.87 14.77
N LYS A 28 -17.10 -23.13 14.48
CA LYS A 28 -17.85 -23.99 15.42
C LYS A 28 -17.06 -24.34 16.69
N LYS A 29 -15.72 -24.33 16.59
CA LYS A 29 -14.81 -24.64 17.71
C LYS A 29 -14.71 -23.48 18.72
N LYS A 30 -15.29 -22.31 18.41
CA LYS A 30 -15.29 -21.12 19.28
C LYS A 30 -13.88 -20.71 19.71
N THR A 31 -12.93 -20.83 18.78
CA THR A 31 -11.53 -20.50 19.04
C THR A 31 -11.43 -19.03 19.45
N PRO A 32 -10.74 -18.71 20.58
CA PRO A 32 -10.50 -17.34 20.99
C PRO A 32 -9.85 -16.50 19.88
N LEU A 33 -10.33 -15.27 19.75
CA LEU A 33 -9.84 -14.29 18.79
C LEU A 33 -8.86 -13.34 19.48
N ILE A 34 -7.80 -12.99 18.77
CA ILE A 34 -6.75 -12.08 19.24
C ILE A 34 -6.82 -10.71 18.55
N SER A 35 -7.43 -10.62 17.37
CA SER A 35 -7.55 -9.37 16.63
C SER A 35 -8.72 -9.43 15.65
N VAL A 36 -9.25 -8.25 15.31
CA VAL A 36 -10.32 -8.06 14.33
C VAL A 36 -10.02 -6.80 13.51
N SER A 37 -10.32 -6.83 12.22
CA SER A 37 -10.27 -5.65 11.35
C SER A 37 -11.44 -5.71 10.37
N ALA A 38 -12.05 -4.57 10.08
CA ALA A 38 -13.19 -4.48 9.17
C ALA A 38 -13.11 -3.23 8.31
N ASP A 39 -13.53 -3.35 7.06
CA ASP A 39 -13.67 -2.23 6.12
C ASP A 39 -14.73 -2.57 5.06
N GLY A 40 -15.63 -1.61 4.79
CA GLY A 40 -16.78 -1.83 3.91
C GLY A 40 -17.64 -3.02 4.36
N ASP A 41 -17.86 -3.98 3.45
CA ASP A 41 -18.58 -5.22 3.73
C ASP A 41 -17.66 -6.37 4.17
N ASN A 42 -16.36 -6.12 4.35
CA ASN A 42 -15.38 -7.14 4.71
C ASN A 42 -15.00 -7.06 6.19
N ILE A 43 -14.81 -8.24 6.79
CA ILE A 43 -14.25 -8.38 8.13
C ILE A 43 -13.24 -9.53 8.13
N ILE A 44 -12.14 -9.33 8.86
CA ILE A 44 -11.21 -10.39 9.20
C ILE A 44 -11.11 -10.51 10.72
N ALA A 45 -10.84 -11.72 11.18
CA ALA A 45 -10.51 -11.98 12.56
C ALA A 45 -9.35 -12.97 12.63
N ILE A 46 -8.42 -12.75 13.55
CA ILE A 46 -7.31 -13.67 13.79
C ILE A 46 -7.60 -14.44 15.06
N ASP A 47 -7.47 -15.76 15.00
CA ASP A 47 -7.58 -16.61 16.18
C ASP A 47 -6.24 -16.85 16.87
N GLN A 48 -6.27 -17.42 18.07
CA GLN A 48 -5.08 -17.78 18.85
C GLN A 48 -4.14 -18.77 18.14
N ASN A 49 -4.60 -19.46 17.09
CA ASN A 49 -3.79 -20.37 16.28
C ASN A 49 -3.14 -19.65 15.09
N GLN A 50 -3.21 -18.32 15.04
CA GLN A 50 -2.70 -17.49 13.95
C GLN A 50 -3.35 -17.83 12.60
N THR A 51 -4.65 -18.12 12.61
CA THR A 51 -5.44 -18.31 11.39
C THR A 51 -6.25 -17.05 11.11
N ILE A 52 -6.17 -16.54 9.87
CA ILE A 52 -7.01 -15.42 9.42
C ILE A 52 -8.35 -15.99 8.93
N HIS A 53 -9.41 -15.68 9.67
CA HIS A 53 -10.79 -15.90 9.27
C HIS A 53 -11.28 -14.70 8.49
N TYR A 54 -11.85 -14.94 7.31
CA TYR A 54 -12.42 -13.89 6.47
C TYR A 54 -13.94 -14.04 6.42
N GLY A 55 -14.65 -12.92 6.46
CA GLY A 55 -16.09 -12.86 6.33
C GLY A 55 -16.52 -11.67 5.49
N LYS A 56 -17.61 -11.86 4.73
CA LYS A 56 -18.40 -10.74 4.21
C LYS A 56 -19.65 -10.54 5.04
N THR A 57 -19.88 -9.32 5.49
CA THR A 57 -21.13 -8.92 6.14
C THR A 57 -22.18 -8.71 5.06
N ASN A 58 -23.26 -9.48 5.06
CA ASN A 58 -24.43 -9.10 4.27
C ASN A 58 -24.97 -7.81 4.89
N LYS A 59 -25.13 -6.75 4.08
CA LYS A 59 -25.55 -5.39 4.50
C LYS A 59 -26.41 -5.44 5.76
N VAL A 60 -25.98 -4.76 6.82
CA VAL A 60 -26.83 -4.53 8.00
C VAL A 60 -28.05 -3.75 7.50
N ILE A 61 -29.17 -4.45 7.28
CA ILE A 61 -30.39 -3.80 6.80
C ILE A 61 -30.97 -3.05 7.98
N CYS A 62 -30.90 -1.74 7.90
CA CYS A 62 -31.57 -0.82 8.81
C CYS A 62 -32.90 -0.42 8.20
N GLN A 63 -34.01 -0.71 8.87
CA GLN A 63 -35.30 -0.12 8.49
C GLN A 63 -35.40 1.29 9.05
N VAL A 64 -35.67 2.27 8.19
CA VAL A 64 -36.09 3.61 8.60
C VAL A 64 -37.62 3.62 8.63
N SER A 65 -38.20 3.77 9.82
CA SER A 65 -39.65 4.00 9.94
C SER A 65 -39.94 5.48 9.73
N PHE A 66 -40.82 5.81 8.78
CA PHE A 66 -41.25 7.18 8.48
C PHE A 66 -42.11 7.81 9.59
N ILE A 67 -42.66 6.99 10.49
CA ILE A 67 -43.59 7.42 11.55
C ILE A 67 -42.85 7.61 12.88
N ARG A 68 -41.75 6.86 13.09
CA ARG A 68 -40.80 7.02 14.20
C ARG A 68 -39.42 6.61 13.69
N PRO A 69 -38.43 7.50 13.54
CA PRO A 69 -37.11 7.15 13.05
C PRO A 69 -36.37 6.27 14.08
N GLN A 70 -36.73 4.98 14.10
CA GLN A 70 -36.08 3.96 14.90
C GLN A 70 -35.27 3.09 13.95
N TRP A 71 -33.95 3.15 14.11
CA TRP A 71 -33.02 2.27 13.43
C TRP A 71 -33.14 0.86 14.00
N ARG A 72 -33.72 -0.08 13.25
CA ARG A 72 -33.77 -1.49 13.64
C ARG A 72 -32.86 -2.30 12.73
N ILE A 73 -31.86 -2.96 13.32
CA ILE A 73 -31.08 -4.00 12.64
C ILE A 73 -32.05 -5.16 12.37
N LEU A 74 -32.38 -5.41 11.10
CA LEU A 74 -33.27 -6.52 10.74
C LEU A 74 -32.53 -7.86 10.78
N ARG A 75 -31.27 -7.89 10.33
CA ARG A 75 -30.43 -9.09 10.32
C ARG A 75 -28.96 -8.72 10.10
N SER A 76 -28.05 -9.37 10.81
CA SER A 76 -26.62 -9.40 10.48
C SER A 76 -26.21 -10.84 10.24
N THR A 77 -25.81 -11.18 9.02
CA THR A 77 -25.24 -12.50 8.72
C THR A 77 -23.84 -12.31 8.16
N VAL A 78 -22.89 -13.05 8.71
CA VAL A 78 -21.53 -13.14 8.21
C VAL A 78 -21.29 -14.58 7.80
N ASN A 79 -20.90 -14.78 6.56
CA ASN A 79 -20.48 -16.08 6.07
C ASN A 79 -18.98 -16.20 6.28
N TRP A 80 -18.57 -16.67 7.46
CA TRP A 80 -17.17 -16.93 7.78
C TRP A 80 -16.60 -18.04 6.91
N ARG A 81 -15.39 -17.82 6.39
CA ARG A 81 -14.63 -18.78 5.62
C ARG A 81 -13.20 -18.83 6.15
N GLU A 82 -12.72 -20.04 6.41
CA GLU A 82 -11.31 -20.30 6.75
C GLU A 82 -10.42 -20.25 5.49
N ASN A 83 -11.02 -20.51 4.33
CA ASN A 83 -10.33 -20.42 3.05
C ASN A 83 -10.29 -18.96 2.58
N TRP A 84 -9.09 -18.42 2.41
CA TRP A 84 -8.87 -17.09 1.85
C TRP A 84 -9.55 -16.98 0.49
N PHE A 85 -10.61 -16.15 0.45
CA PHE A 85 -11.34 -15.76 -0.75
C PHE A 85 -11.69 -16.92 -1.71
N GLY A 86 -12.44 -17.92 -1.21
CA GLY A 86 -13.03 -18.97 -2.05
C GLY A 86 -14.17 -18.48 -2.95
N MET A 87 -13.93 -17.49 -3.83
CA MET A 87 -14.90 -17.13 -4.87
C MET A 87 -15.12 -18.35 -5.78
N GLU A 88 -16.37 -18.82 -5.87
CA GLU A 88 -16.75 -19.82 -6.88
C GLU A 88 -16.37 -19.29 -8.27
N GLY A 89 -15.46 -19.98 -8.97
CA GLY A 89 -14.99 -19.63 -10.32
C GLY A 89 -13.59 -19.03 -10.40
N VAL A 90 -13.24 -18.01 -9.59
CA VAL A 90 -11.96 -17.29 -9.70
C VAL A 90 -10.84 -17.97 -8.89
N SER A 91 -11.15 -18.47 -7.70
CA SER A 91 -10.17 -19.19 -6.87
C SER A 91 -9.79 -20.55 -7.45
N LEU A 92 -10.65 -21.12 -8.31
CA LEU A 92 -10.33 -22.35 -9.04
C LEU A 92 -9.08 -22.13 -9.91
N ILE A 93 -9.04 -21.10 -10.75
CA ILE A 93 -7.97 -20.96 -11.76
C ILE A 93 -6.63 -20.50 -11.16
N VAL A 94 -6.64 -19.66 -10.12
CA VAL A 94 -5.44 -19.00 -9.58
C VAL A 94 -4.81 -19.75 -8.39
N ASN A 95 -5.61 -20.53 -7.66
CA ASN A 95 -5.20 -21.21 -6.42
C ASN A 95 -5.45 -22.74 -6.42
N LEU A 96 -5.63 -23.35 -7.60
CA LEU A 96 -5.95 -24.77 -7.83
C LEU A 96 -5.09 -25.79 -7.06
N PHE A 97 -3.88 -25.41 -6.61
CA PHE A 97 -2.90 -26.33 -5.98
C PHE A 97 -2.28 -25.85 -4.65
N LYS A 98 -2.80 -24.82 -3.97
CA LYS A 98 -2.10 -24.24 -2.81
C LYS A 98 -2.98 -23.99 -1.59
N ASN A 99 -2.34 -24.11 -0.43
CA ASN A 99 -2.92 -24.08 0.92
C ASN A 99 -3.98 -22.95 1.04
N PRO A 100 -5.24 -23.28 1.35
CA PRO A 100 -6.31 -22.29 1.34
C PRO A 100 -6.28 -21.35 2.55
N ILE A 101 -5.48 -21.69 3.58
CA ILE A 101 -5.42 -20.96 4.83
C ILE A 101 -4.38 -19.85 4.74
N LEU A 102 -4.83 -18.61 4.92
CA LEU A 102 -3.94 -17.46 5.08
C LEU A 102 -3.58 -17.32 6.56
N ARG A 103 -2.28 -17.17 6.84
CA ARG A 103 -1.73 -16.95 8.18
C ARG A 103 -1.00 -15.60 8.21
N PRO A 104 -1.07 -14.84 9.31
CA PRO A 104 -0.30 -13.61 9.45
C PRO A 104 1.19 -13.92 9.55
N LEU A 105 2.02 -12.89 9.38
CA LEU A 105 3.45 -13.02 9.69
C LEU A 105 3.62 -13.25 11.21
N PRO A 106 4.61 -14.05 11.63
CA PRO A 106 4.97 -14.14 13.04
C PRO A 106 5.25 -12.75 13.61
N ASN A 107 4.72 -12.46 14.80
CA ASN A 107 4.89 -11.19 15.51
C ASN A 107 4.51 -9.95 14.67
N ALA A 108 3.54 -10.08 13.75
CA ALA A 108 3.02 -8.92 13.02
C ALA A 108 2.58 -7.82 14.00
N ARG A 109 3.09 -6.60 13.80
CA ARG A 109 2.82 -5.45 14.65
C ARG A 109 1.38 -4.96 14.48
N SER A 110 0.88 -4.99 13.25
CA SER A 110 -0.48 -4.57 12.91
C SER A 110 -0.96 -5.25 11.63
N ILE A 111 -2.27 -5.38 11.49
CA ILE A 111 -2.95 -5.97 10.35
C ILE A 111 -4.25 -5.22 10.09
N ALA A 112 -4.53 -4.92 8.82
CA ALA A 112 -5.78 -4.30 8.42
C ALA A 112 -6.32 -4.92 7.14
N VAL A 113 -7.64 -5.16 7.10
CA VAL A 113 -8.36 -5.43 5.86
C VAL A 113 -8.78 -4.11 5.22
N SER A 114 -8.77 -4.08 3.90
CA SER A 114 -9.27 -2.99 3.09
C SER A 114 -10.20 -3.55 2.03
N HIS A 115 -11.32 -2.89 1.82
CA HIS A 115 -12.30 -3.16 0.79
C HIS A 115 -12.65 -1.89 0.02
N LYS A 116 -12.25 -1.87 -1.25
CA LYS A 116 -12.67 -0.85 -2.21
C LYS A 116 -13.82 -1.41 -3.05
N GLY A 117 -15.04 -1.12 -2.60
CA GLY A 117 -16.28 -1.66 -3.16
C GLY A 117 -17.21 -0.61 -3.77
N PRO A 118 -18.49 -0.96 -3.97
CA PRO A 118 -19.50 -0.05 -4.53
C PRO A 118 -19.64 1.28 -3.79
N ASP A 119 -19.35 1.31 -2.49
CA ASP A 119 -19.43 2.54 -1.69
C ASP A 119 -18.34 3.57 -2.04
N THR A 120 -17.25 3.14 -2.69
CA THR A 120 -16.21 4.05 -3.20
C THR A 120 -16.47 4.50 -4.64
N MET A 121 -17.20 3.72 -5.45
CA MET A 121 -17.56 3.97 -6.87
C MET A 121 -16.39 4.10 -7.87
N TYR A 122 -15.36 4.87 -7.53
CA TYR A 122 -14.21 5.14 -8.39
C TYR A 122 -12.98 5.52 -7.57
N TYR A 123 -11.81 5.49 -8.19
CA TYR A 123 -10.64 6.23 -7.73
C TYR A 123 -10.07 7.09 -8.86
N THR A 124 -9.33 8.14 -8.51
CA THR A 124 -8.70 9.06 -9.46
C THR A 124 -7.20 8.80 -9.51
N ASP A 125 -6.62 8.53 -10.67
CA ASP A 125 -5.16 8.38 -10.79
C ASP A 125 -4.43 9.74 -10.80
N MET A 126 -3.09 9.73 -10.81
CA MET A 126 -2.27 10.95 -10.79
C MET A 126 -2.44 11.88 -12.01
N ASN A 127 -3.09 11.41 -13.09
CA ASN A 127 -3.44 12.29 -14.22
C ASN A 127 -4.85 12.89 -14.08
N GLY A 128 -5.48 12.77 -12.90
CA GLY A 128 -6.83 13.27 -12.65
C GLY A 128 -7.92 12.37 -13.25
N LYS A 129 -7.58 11.14 -13.66
CA LYS A 129 -8.50 10.27 -14.38
C LYS A 129 -9.23 9.32 -13.43
N LYS A 130 -10.57 9.33 -13.51
CA LYS A 130 -11.42 8.42 -12.75
C LYS A 130 -11.43 7.03 -13.36
N HIS A 131 -11.22 6.02 -12.54
CA HIS A 131 -11.37 4.61 -12.87
C HIS A 131 -12.50 4.04 -12.03
N PRO A 132 -13.55 3.47 -12.64
CA PRO A 132 -14.62 2.86 -11.89
C PRO A 132 -14.06 1.69 -11.10
N ASP A 133 -14.51 1.57 -9.86
CA ASP A 133 -14.22 0.37 -9.09
C ASP A 133 -15.03 -0.79 -9.66
N PRO A 134 -14.43 -1.97 -9.81
CA PRO A 134 -15.13 -3.12 -10.35
C PRO A 134 -16.29 -3.48 -9.41
N TYR A 135 -17.43 -3.93 -9.96
CA TYR A 135 -18.58 -4.39 -9.16
C TYR A 135 -18.21 -5.46 -8.12
N VAL A 136 -17.17 -6.26 -8.38
CA VAL A 136 -16.66 -7.27 -7.45
C VAL A 136 -15.80 -6.70 -6.31
N GLY A 137 -15.44 -5.42 -6.38
CA GLY A 137 -14.55 -4.73 -5.46
C GLY A 137 -13.11 -5.21 -5.49
N VAL A 138 -12.23 -4.50 -4.79
CA VAL A 138 -10.84 -4.88 -4.54
C VAL A 138 -10.69 -5.12 -3.04
N THR A 139 -10.16 -6.27 -2.65
CA THR A 139 -9.92 -6.60 -1.25
C THR A 139 -8.45 -6.88 -1.04
N SER A 140 -7.84 -6.21 -0.07
CA SER A 140 -6.47 -6.47 0.30
C SER A 140 -6.35 -6.55 1.82
N ILE A 141 -5.48 -7.43 2.31
CA ILE A 141 -5.05 -7.42 3.71
C ILE A 141 -3.62 -6.91 3.74
N TYR A 142 -3.36 -5.91 4.56
CA TYR A 142 -2.02 -5.37 4.81
C TYR A 142 -1.53 -5.84 6.17
N ILE A 143 -0.26 -6.21 6.24
CA ILE A 143 0.44 -6.56 7.48
C ILE A 143 1.68 -5.69 7.62
N LEU A 144 1.81 -5.07 8.80
CA LEU A 144 3.03 -4.45 9.26
C LEU A 144 3.87 -5.50 9.99
N ASN A 145 5.12 -5.66 9.58
CA ASN A 145 6.02 -6.60 10.26
C ASN A 145 6.41 -6.12 11.67
N ASP A 146 7.05 -7.01 12.43
CA ASP A 146 7.43 -6.81 13.83
C ASP A 146 8.22 -5.51 14.08
N ASP A 147 9.22 -5.21 13.24
CA ASP A 147 10.07 -4.01 13.37
C ASP A 147 9.45 -2.71 12.81
N GLY A 148 8.26 -2.79 12.19
CA GLY A 148 7.55 -1.65 11.64
C GLY A 148 8.11 -1.08 10.32
N THR A 149 9.11 -1.70 9.70
CA THR A 149 9.76 -1.16 8.49
C THR A 149 9.13 -1.64 7.17
N ARG A 150 8.25 -2.65 7.21
CA ARG A 150 7.75 -3.33 6.01
C ARG A 150 6.26 -3.59 6.06
N ILE A 151 5.60 -3.24 4.95
CA ILE A 151 4.18 -3.48 4.74
C ILE A 151 4.03 -4.58 3.69
N PHE A 152 3.53 -5.72 4.11
CA PHE A 152 3.19 -6.82 3.21
C PHE A 152 1.71 -6.81 2.89
N PHE A 153 1.32 -7.36 1.74
CA PHE A 153 -0.09 -7.53 1.43
C PHE A 153 -0.43 -8.86 0.77
N ALA A 154 -1.64 -9.31 1.07
CA ALA A 154 -2.30 -10.43 0.43
C ALA A 154 -3.55 -9.91 -0.32
N ASP A 155 -3.84 -10.53 -1.45
CA ASP A 155 -4.96 -10.18 -2.32
C ASP A 155 -5.55 -11.48 -2.89
N PRO A 156 -6.88 -11.57 -3.13
CA PRO A 156 -7.52 -12.75 -3.72
C PRO A 156 -6.94 -13.20 -5.07
N TRP A 157 -6.36 -12.28 -5.84
CA TRP A 157 -5.74 -12.56 -7.13
C TRP A 157 -4.27 -13.00 -7.03
N LEU A 158 -3.75 -13.10 -5.80
CA LEU A 158 -2.37 -13.45 -5.51
C LEU A 158 -2.32 -14.77 -4.74
N HIS A 159 -1.12 -15.33 -4.63
CA HIS A 159 -0.87 -16.45 -3.74
C HIS A 159 -1.35 -16.15 -2.32
N ASN A 160 -1.92 -17.15 -1.65
CA ASN A 160 -2.39 -17.11 -0.26
C ASN A 160 -1.25 -16.99 0.76
N LYS A 161 -0.42 -15.95 0.65
CA LYS A 161 0.69 -15.63 1.53
C LYS A 161 1.02 -14.14 1.45
N PHE A 162 1.62 -13.61 2.50
CA PHE A 162 2.18 -12.25 2.55
C PHE A 162 3.54 -12.16 1.84
N GLY A 163 3.56 -12.45 0.54
CA GLY A 163 4.78 -12.43 -0.29
C GLY A 163 4.95 -11.15 -1.11
N ASN A 164 4.00 -10.23 -1.04
CA ASN A 164 4.00 -8.98 -1.79
C ASN A 164 4.22 -7.84 -0.81
N GLU A 165 4.98 -6.83 -1.22
CA GLU A 165 5.40 -5.75 -0.34
C GLU A 165 5.14 -4.40 -0.98
N LEU A 166 4.69 -3.46 -0.16
CA LEU A 166 4.65 -2.03 -0.45
C LEU A 166 5.85 -1.36 0.21
N THR A 167 6.45 -0.41 -0.49
CA THR A 167 7.53 0.38 0.09
C THR A 167 6.94 1.38 1.07
N GLY A 168 7.47 1.48 2.29
CA GLY A 168 7.07 2.54 3.23
C GLY A 168 7.60 3.92 2.84
N PRO A 169 7.20 4.99 3.54
CA PRO A 169 7.73 6.34 3.34
C PRO A 169 9.24 6.43 3.58
N GLU A 170 9.82 7.58 3.19
CA GLU A 170 11.24 7.89 3.42
C GLU A 170 12.17 6.81 2.81
N ASP A 171 11.87 6.43 1.56
CA ASP A 171 12.54 5.34 0.84
C ASP A 171 12.53 4.00 1.60
N GLY A 172 11.42 3.73 2.30
CA GLY A 172 11.18 2.55 3.10
C GLY A 172 11.94 2.50 4.42
N ARG A 173 12.48 3.63 4.86
CA ARG A 173 13.15 3.74 6.17
C ARG A 173 12.20 4.14 7.29
N PHE A 174 10.97 4.52 6.98
CA PHE A 174 9.98 4.82 8.01
C PHE A 174 9.67 3.57 8.86
N LYS A 175 9.72 3.70 10.18
CA LYS A 175 9.38 2.65 11.15
C LYS A 175 7.99 2.95 11.71
N ALA A 176 6.95 2.37 11.13
CA ALA A 176 5.58 2.57 11.60
C ALA A 176 5.32 1.82 12.92
N GLU A 177 4.55 2.39 13.82
CA GLU A 177 4.08 1.73 15.05
C GLU A 177 2.80 0.92 14.84
N THR A 178 2.00 1.29 13.83
CA THR A 178 0.75 0.63 13.50
C THR A 178 0.33 1.03 12.08
N LEU A 179 -0.62 0.29 11.51
CA LEU A 179 -1.28 0.64 10.26
C LEU A 179 -2.80 0.54 10.39
N ALA A 180 -3.50 1.30 9.56
CA ALA A 180 -4.91 1.12 9.23
C ALA A 180 -5.06 1.15 7.71
N ALA A 181 -6.11 0.54 7.20
CA ALA A 181 -6.41 0.56 5.78
C ALA A 181 -7.92 0.67 5.55
N SER A 182 -8.31 1.41 4.51
CA SER A 182 -9.70 1.48 4.07
C SER A 182 -9.78 1.88 2.60
N ALA A 183 -10.56 1.14 1.80
CA ALA A 183 -10.71 1.34 0.36
C ALA A 183 -9.41 1.69 -0.37
N SER A 184 -8.42 0.82 -0.18
CA SER A 184 -7.07 0.85 -0.75
C SER A 184 -6.20 2.02 -0.29
N THR A 185 -6.69 2.84 0.63
CA THR A 185 -5.90 3.85 1.32
C THR A 185 -5.30 3.23 2.57
N ILE A 186 -3.99 3.36 2.73
CA ILE A 186 -3.25 2.89 3.90
C ILE A 186 -2.86 4.13 4.71
N MET A 187 -2.96 4.06 6.02
CA MET A 187 -2.48 5.06 6.97
C MET A 187 -1.50 4.39 7.93
N ILE A 188 -0.38 5.05 8.18
CA ILE A 188 0.61 4.63 9.15
C ILE A 188 1.03 5.81 10.02
N ILE A 189 1.43 5.53 11.25
CA ILE A 189 1.86 6.53 12.23
C ILE A 189 3.14 6.09 12.93
N GLN A 190 3.96 7.05 13.29
CA GLN A 190 5.14 6.91 14.12
C GLN A 190 5.23 8.10 15.07
N ARG A 191 5.59 7.85 16.32
CA ARG A 191 6.08 8.88 17.26
C ARG A 191 7.54 9.21 16.96
N ALA A 192 7.87 10.50 16.89
CA ALA A 192 9.23 10.97 16.62
C ALA A 192 9.60 12.16 17.52
N ARG A 193 10.86 12.60 17.47
CA ARG A 193 11.30 13.87 18.07
C ARG A 193 11.87 14.77 17.00
N ASN A 194 11.56 16.07 17.06
CA ASN A 194 12.18 17.05 16.18
C ASN A 194 13.62 17.37 16.62
N GLU A 195 14.31 18.24 15.87
CA GLU A 195 15.69 18.67 16.15
C GLU A 195 15.86 19.35 17.53
N PHE A 196 14.78 19.86 18.12
CA PHE A 196 14.75 20.47 19.45
C PHE A 196 14.38 19.47 20.56
N GLY A 197 14.27 18.17 20.25
CA GLY A 197 13.90 17.13 21.18
C GLY A 197 12.42 17.07 21.55
N GLN A 198 11.59 17.92 20.94
CA GLN A 198 10.14 17.95 21.17
C GLN A 198 9.48 16.75 20.49
N GLU A 199 8.54 16.14 21.19
CA GLU A 199 7.75 15.04 20.67
C GLU A 199 6.83 15.52 19.53
N ILE A 200 6.89 14.81 18.42
CA ILE A 200 6.07 15.01 17.23
C ILE A 200 5.53 13.67 16.75
N ASN A 201 4.53 13.72 15.87
CA ASN A 201 3.98 12.52 15.24
C ASN A 201 4.05 12.67 13.73
N LYS A 202 4.47 11.61 13.06
CA LYS A 202 4.45 11.50 11.61
C LYS A 202 3.34 10.56 11.20
N VAL A 203 2.38 11.09 10.46
CA VAL A 203 1.30 10.33 9.85
C VAL A 203 1.53 10.35 8.33
N TYR A 204 1.47 9.19 7.70
CA TYR A 204 1.53 9.07 6.26
C TYR A 204 0.32 8.32 5.73
N THR A 205 -0.16 8.72 4.56
CA THR A 205 -1.22 8.02 3.84
C THR A 205 -0.83 7.70 2.41
N ARG A 206 -1.35 6.62 1.84
CA ARG A 206 -1.14 6.27 0.43
C ARG A 206 -2.27 5.41 -0.13
N PHE A 207 -2.75 5.73 -1.33
CA PHE A 207 -3.63 4.86 -2.09
C PHE A 207 -2.83 3.81 -2.87
N ALA A 208 -2.81 2.57 -2.39
CA ALA A 208 -2.06 1.48 -2.99
C ALA A 208 -2.71 0.11 -2.72
N ASP A 209 -3.11 -0.57 -3.79
CA ASP A 209 -3.59 -1.96 -3.83
C ASP A 209 -3.01 -2.68 -5.06
N PHE A 210 -3.30 -3.97 -5.21
CA PHE A 210 -2.80 -4.79 -6.31
C PHE A 210 -3.08 -4.20 -7.71
N ASP A 211 -4.23 -3.53 -7.87
CA ASP A 211 -4.70 -2.97 -9.13
C ASP A 211 -4.06 -1.61 -9.44
N SER A 212 -4.07 -0.71 -8.47
CA SER A 212 -3.64 0.69 -8.57
C SER A 212 -2.14 0.83 -8.72
N ILE A 213 -1.35 -0.05 -8.10
CA ILE A 213 0.12 -0.08 -8.27
C ILE A 213 0.54 -0.67 -9.62
N GLY A 214 -0.42 -1.17 -10.42
CA GLY A 214 -0.19 -1.74 -11.76
C GLY A 214 0.33 -3.17 -11.76
N SER A 215 0.23 -3.87 -10.62
CA SER A 215 0.65 -5.27 -10.50
C SER A 215 -0.33 -6.26 -11.13
N ASN A 216 -1.61 -5.88 -11.30
CA ASN A 216 -2.60 -6.72 -11.96
C ASN A 216 -2.40 -6.74 -13.50
N PRO A 217 -1.98 -7.87 -14.10
CA PRO A 217 -1.73 -7.96 -15.54
C PRO A 217 -3.00 -7.88 -16.40
N ALA A 218 -4.19 -8.11 -15.81
CA ALA A 218 -5.48 -8.01 -16.48
C ALA A 218 -5.90 -6.55 -16.73
N LEU A 219 -5.34 -5.60 -15.97
CA LEU A 219 -5.63 -4.19 -16.10
C LEU A 219 -4.64 -3.50 -17.05
N LYS A 220 -5.18 -2.63 -17.92
CA LYS A 220 -4.37 -1.82 -18.83
C LYS A 220 -3.76 -0.65 -18.05
N ALA A 221 -2.45 -0.49 -18.20
CA ALA A 221 -1.69 0.61 -17.59
C ALA A 221 -0.78 1.30 -18.62
N THR A 222 -0.44 2.55 -18.35
CA THR A 222 0.40 3.42 -19.17
C THR A 222 1.29 4.29 -18.32
N TYR A 223 2.45 4.64 -18.87
CA TYR A 223 3.39 5.59 -18.28
C TYR A 223 3.35 6.96 -18.97
N ASN A 224 2.51 7.09 -20.00
CA ASN A 224 2.31 8.35 -20.70
C ASN A 224 1.27 9.18 -19.94
N ARG A 225 1.71 10.32 -19.36
CA ARG A 225 0.85 11.30 -18.65
C ARG A 225 -0.20 11.96 -19.54
N LYS A 226 0.05 12.02 -20.85
CA LYS A 226 -0.85 12.55 -21.88
C LYS A 226 -1.87 11.52 -22.35
N ASN A 227 -1.82 10.26 -21.89
CA ASN A 227 -2.83 9.28 -22.26
C ASN A 227 -4.22 9.71 -21.72
N ARG A 228 -5.24 9.65 -22.59
CA ARG A 228 -6.62 10.05 -22.27
C ARG A 228 -7.64 8.90 -22.35
N LEU A 229 -7.21 7.66 -22.60
CA LEU A 229 -8.10 6.51 -22.76
C LEU A 229 -8.73 6.09 -21.44
N ALA A 230 -10.06 6.16 -21.31
CA ALA A 230 -10.87 6.00 -20.09
C ALA A 230 -10.56 4.79 -19.19
N MET A 231 -10.06 3.66 -19.73
CA MET A 231 -9.78 2.43 -18.96
C MET A 231 -8.29 2.09 -18.81
N VAL A 232 -7.40 2.98 -19.25
CA VAL A 232 -5.94 2.82 -19.11
C VAL A 232 -5.43 3.62 -17.91
N ARG A 233 -4.89 2.93 -16.90
CA ARG A 233 -4.39 3.52 -15.64
C ARG A 233 -3.02 4.14 -15.83
N TYR A 234 -2.81 5.33 -15.26
CA TYR A 234 -1.45 5.85 -15.17
C TYR A 234 -0.67 5.14 -14.07
N ILE A 235 0.58 4.78 -14.36
CA ILE A 235 1.56 4.24 -13.41
C ILE A 235 2.90 4.98 -13.56
N PRO A 236 3.71 5.11 -12.49
CA PRO A 236 3.51 4.59 -11.12
C PRO A 236 2.28 5.21 -10.41
N SER A 237 1.77 4.54 -9.38
CA SER A 237 0.74 5.11 -8.51
C SER A 237 1.29 6.28 -7.68
N GLU A 238 0.42 6.96 -6.94
CA GLU A 238 0.84 8.01 -6.01
C GLU A 238 1.83 7.49 -4.95
N ASP A 239 2.71 8.38 -4.51
CA ASP A 239 3.64 8.14 -3.42
C ASP A 239 2.95 8.40 -2.06
N TRP A 240 3.66 8.13 -0.96
CA TRP A 240 3.18 8.48 0.37
C TRP A 240 3.04 9.98 0.54
N ILE A 241 1.90 10.39 1.08
CA ILE A 241 1.60 11.77 1.44
C ILE A 241 1.80 11.91 2.94
N GLN A 242 2.73 12.78 3.34
CA GLN A 242 2.86 13.17 4.75
C GLN A 242 1.66 14.02 5.14
N GLN A 243 0.97 13.62 6.19
CA GLN A 243 -0.14 14.35 6.76
C GLN A 243 0.38 15.39 7.77
N PRO A 244 -0.34 16.51 7.97
CA PRO A 244 -0.05 17.46 9.04
C PRO A 244 0.10 16.72 10.38
N SER A 245 1.12 17.09 11.17
CA SER A 245 1.30 16.52 12.49
C SER A 245 0.16 16.93 13.43
N ILE A 246 -0.22 16.02 14.32
CA ILE A 246 -1.11 16.34 15.45
C ILE A 246 -0.27 17.08 16.49
N ILE A 247 -0.69 18.30 16.83
CA ILE A 247 0.00 19.13 17.82
C ILE A 247 -0.40 18.62 19.20
N LEU A 248 0.59 18.09 19.93
CA LEU A 248 0.41 17.63 21.30
C LEU A 248 0.95 18.68 22.27
N SER A 249 0.21 18.93 23.36
CA SER A 249 0.68 19.76 24.46
C SER A 249 0.13 19.27 25.79
N ARG A 250 0.84 19.59 26.88
CA ARG A 250 0.49 19.21 28.26
C ARG A 250 0.28 17.70 28.40
N LYS A 251 -0.96 17.24 28.61
CA LYS A 251 -1.32 15.83 28.80
C LYS A 251 -1.70 15.11 27.50
N ALA A 252 -1.70 15.81 26.37
CA ALA A 252 -2.12 15.22 25.10
C ALA A 252 -1.15 14.12 24.67
N ARG A 253 -1.69 12.96 24.31
CA ARG A 253 -0.95 11.76 23.89
C ARG A 253 -1.74 11.02 22.82
N LEU A 254 -1.07 10.23 21.98
CA LEU A 254 -1.70 9.42 20.94
C LEU A 254 -1.51 7.94 21.22
N THR A 255 -2.44 7.12 20.71
CA THR A 255 -2.39 5.67 20.80
C THR A 255 -2.11 5.02 19.44
N LYS A 256 -1.89 3.71 19.46
CA LYS A 256 -1.76 2.83 18.29
C LYS A 256 -3.12 2.56 17.61
N ASN A 257 -4.23 3.05 18.18
CA ASN A 257 -5.56 2.86 17.64
C ASN A 257 -5.85 3.97 16.62
N ILE A 258 -5.56 3.68 15.36
CA ILE A 258 -5.84 4.56 14.22
C ILE A 258 -6.92 3.96 13.33
N ALA A 259 -7.68 4.81 12.64
CA ALA A 259 -8.72 4.38 11.72
C ALA A 259 -8.81 5.26 10.48
N LEU A 260 -9.24 4.65 9.38
CA LEU A 260 -9.63 5.30 8.14
C LEU A 260 -11.10 4.99 7.88
N LEU A 261 -11.91 6.03 7.68
CA LEU A 261 -13.34 5.86 7.38
C LEU A 261 -13.65 6.28 5.94
N GLN A 262 -14.48 5.49 5.25
CA GLN A 262 -15.06 5.86 3.97
C GLN A 262 -16.26 6.79 4.22
N LEU A 263 -16.17 8.03 3.75
CA LEU A 263 -17.26 9.01 3.87
C LEU A 263 -18.07 9.16 2.57
N GLY A 264 -17.59 8.59 1.47
CA GLY A 264 -18.26 8.68 0.17
C GLY A 264 -17.36 8.25 -0.99
N TRP A 265 -17.76 8.67 -2.18
CA TRP A 265 -17.16 8.24 -3.45
C TRP A 265 -15.77 8.82 -3.68
N GLY A 266 -14.87 8.06 -4.31
CA GLY A 266 -13.52 8.52 -4.54
C GLY A 266 -12.62 8.39 -3.31
N GLN A 267 -11.32 8.30 -3.54
CA GLN A 267 -10.33 8.22 -2.47
C GLN A 267 -10.21 9.53 -1.66
N ASN A 268 -10.81 10.62 -2.13
CA ASN A 268 -10.77 11.91 -1.46
C ASN A 268 -11.77 12.02 -0.30
N ASN A 269 -12.77 11.14 -0.26
CA ASN A 269 -13.79 11.14 0.79
C ASN A 269 -13.42 10.14 1.88
N ARG A 270 -12.33 10.46 2.59
CA ARG A 270 -11.80 9.67 3.70
C ARG A 270 -11.62 10.55 4.93
N GLN A 271 -11.94 10.00 6.10
CA GLN A 271 -11.60 10.62 7.38
C GLN A 271 -10.50 9.83 8.06
N LEU A 272 -9.47 10.53 8.51
CA LEU A 272 -8.40 9.99 9.33
C LEU A 272 -8.82 10.14 10.80
N ARG A 273 -8.57 9.11 11.62
CA ARG A 273 -8.75 9.17 13.07
C ARG A 273 -7.55 8.60 13.79
N VAL A 274 -7.16 9.24 14.89
CA VAL A 274 -6.14 8.78 15.83
C VAL A 274 -6.69 8.91 17.24
N GLN A 275 -6.90 7.80 17.93
CA GLN A 275 -7.33 7.83 19.32
C GLN A 275 -6.22 8.41 20.21
N GLY A 276 -6.62 9.11 21.25
CA GLY A 276 -5.67 9.72 22.17
C GLY A 276 -6.35 10.50 23.28
N GLN A 277 -5.54 11.36 23.89
CA GLN A 277 -5.94 12.30 24.92
C GLN A 277 -5.74 13.73 24.43
N ASP A 278 -6.61 14.63 24.88
CA ASP A 278 -6.43 16.06 24.68
C ASP A 278 -5.50 16.71 25.71
N THR A 279 -5.37 18.02 25.66
CA THR A 279 -4.53 18.82 26.55
C THR A 279 -4.87 18.68 28.03
N ASP A 280 -6.12 18.33 28.35
CA ASP A 280 -6.61 18.16 29.72
C ASP A 280 -6.55 16.69 30.18
N GLY A 281 -6.23 15.78 29.28
CA GLY A 281 -6.16 14.33 29.53
C GLY A 281 -7.47 13.60 29.30
N ARG A 282 -8.46 14.22 28.62
CA ARG A 282 -9.73 13.58 28.30
C ARG A 282 -9.54 12.63 27.12
N ASN A 283 -10.12 11.43 27.23
CA ASN A 283 -10.03 10.41 26.19
C ASN A 283 -10.95 10.73 25.01
N GLY A 284 -10.51 10.40 23.80
CA GLY A 284 -11.24 10.69 22.58
C GLY A 284 -10.41 10.35 21.34
N TYR A 285 -10.63 11.09 20.26
CA TYR A 285 -9.87 10.93 19.04
C TYR A 285 -9.67 12.24 18.28
N TYR A 286 -8.49 12.38 17.70
CA TYR A 286 -8.19 13.40 16.71
C TYR A 286 -8.70 12.95 15.35
N HIS A 287 -9.39 13.82 14.62
CA HIS A 287 -9.88 13.53 13.28
C HIS A 287 -9.74 14.70 12.31
N LYS A 288 -9.67 14.37 11.02
CA LYS A 288 -9.75 15.31 9.90
C LYS A 288 -10.10 14.57 8.61
N ASN A 289 -10.56 15.26 7.58
CA ASN A 289 -10.60 14.63 6.25
C ASN A 289 -9.18 14.50 5.68
N ILE A 290 -8.98 13.54 4.77
CA ILE A 290 -7.64 13.13 4.31
C ILE A 290 -6.80 14.28 3.73
N TYR A 291 -7.43 15.31 3.14
CA TYR A 291 -6.73 16.48 2.59
C TYR A 291 -6.91 17.77 3.40
N ASP A 292 -7.65 17.73 4.51
CA ASP A 292 -7.71 18.88 5.42
C ASP A 292 -6.36 19.06 6.12
N THR A 293 -6.02 20.30 6.49
CA THR A 293 -4.74 20.61 7.14
C THR A 293 -4.81 20.61 8.66
N ILE A 294 -6.02 20.65 9.22
CA ILE A 294 -6.27 20.86 10.66
C ILE A 294 -6.88 19.59 11.26
N TRP A 295 -6.37 19.18 12.42
CA TRP A 295 -6.93 18.12 13.25
C TRP A 295 -7.86 18.72 14.30
N THR A 296 -9.03 18.10 14.48
CA THR A 296 -9.98 18.42 15.55
C THR A 296 -10.03 17.27 16.54
N PHE A 297 -10.13 17.56 17.84
CA PHE A 297 -10.30 16.55 18.87
C PHE A 297 -11.78 16.40 19.24
N GLU A 298 -12.27 15.16 19.25
CA GLU A 298 -13.60 14.82 19.73
C GLU A 298 -13.48 13.96 20.99
N VAL A 299 -13.99 14.47 22.12
CA VAL A 299 -14.05 13.73 23.38
C VAL A 299 -15.01 12.54 23.21
N THR A 300 -14.62 11.38 23.72
CA THR A 300 -15.51 10.21 23.74
C THR A 300 -15.62 9.66 25.15
N ASP A 301 -16.82 9.75 25.72
CA ASP A 301 -17.08 9.27 27.06
C ASP A 301 -16.98 7.74 27.14
N ASN A 302 -16.59 7.23 28.31
CA ASN A 302 -16.53 5.80 28.64
C ASN A 302 -15.53 4.99 27.79
N ILE A 303 -14.52 5.61 27.18
CA ILE A 303 -13.36 4.91 26.64
C ILE A 303 -12.29 4.85 27.73
N LEU A 304 -11.90 3.64 28.13
CA LEU A 304 -10.66 3.39 28.85
C LEU A 304 -9.56 3.17 27.82
N ILE A 305 -8.43 3.86 28.00
CA ILE A 305 -7.22 3.68 27.21
C ILE A 305 -6.18 3.14 28.19
N GLU A 306 -5.75 1.91 27.98
CA GLU A 306 -4.69 1.30 28.78
C GLU A 306 -3.33 1.91 28.39
N GLU A 307 -2.37 1.94 29.32
CA GLU A 307 -1.08 2.60 29.10
C GLU A 307 -0.31 2.00 27.91
N GLU A 308 -0.46 0.69 27.67
CA GLU A 308 0.20 -0.03 26.58
C GLU A 308 -0.32 0.34 25.19
N GLU A 309 -1.53 0.93 25.10
CA GLU A 309 -2.11 1.39 23.84
C GLU A 309 -1.47 2.68 23.34
N PHE A 310 -0.93 3.51 24.24
CA PHE A 310 -0.21 4.71 23.86
C PHE A 310 1.01 4.38 22.98
N LEU A 311 1.34 5.29 22.08
CA LEU A 311 2.59 5.22 21.32
C LEU A 311 3.75 5.25 22.34
N SER A 312 4.54 4.17 22.41
CA SER A 312 5.44 3.92 23.54
C SER A 312 6.86 4.44 23.30
N ASP A 313 7.57 4.78 24.39
CA ASP A 313 9.01 5.10 24.38
C ASP A 313 9.89 3.83 24.26
N SER A 314 9.28 2.64 24.33
CA SER A 314 9.98 1.34 24.42
C SER A 314 10.61 0.88 23.10
N ILE A 315 10.38 1.61 22.01
CA ILE A 315 11.15 1.45 20.79
C ILE A 315 12.28 2.48 20.88
N PRO A 316 13.56 2.08 20.93
CA PRO A 316 14.66 3.00 21.11
C PRO A 316 14.70 3.94 19.90
N HIS A 317 14.11 5.11 20.04
CA HIS A 317 14.10 6.15 19.02
C HIS A 317 14.53 7.44 19.69
N THR A 318 15.84 7.55 19.88
CA THR A 318 16.48 8.85 20.00
C THR A 318 16.37 9.56 18.64
N GLY A 319 15.24 10.26 18.42
CA GLY A 319 15.04 11.09 17.23
C GLY A 319 14.58 10.32 15.99
N PHE A 320 14.77 10.93 14.82
CA PHE A 320 14.43 10.43 13.48
C PHE A 320 15.20 9.14 13.08
N GLU A 321 15.31 8.16 13.97
CA GLU A 321 16.04 6.92 13.70
C GLU A 321 15.31 6.10 12.65
N GLN A 322 15.71 6.37 11.41
CA GLN A 322 15.25 5.70 10.22
C GLN A 322 15.71 4.25 10.23
N GLY A 323 14.83 3.35 9.78
CA GLY A 323 15.15 1.97 9.45
C GLY A 323 16.33 1.84 8.48
N PRO A 324 16.83 0.61 8.30
CA PRO A 324 17.98 0.36 7.46
C PRO A 324 17.74 0.95 6.07
N LYS A 325 18.75 1.61 5.50
CA LYS A 325 18.69 2.01 4.10
C LYS A 325 18.56 0.74 3.26
N ILE A 326 17.46 0.64 2.51
CA ILE A 326 17.13 -0.55 1.71
C ILE A 326 17.26 -0.32 0.20
N THR A 327 17.47 0.93 -0.19
CA THR A 327 17.74 1.35 -1.58
C THR A 327 19.12 1.96 -1.67
N GLU A 328 19.80 1.72 -2.78
CA GLU A 328 21.14 2.23 -3.06
C GLU A 328 21.18 2.89 -4.43
N ASP A 329 22.05 3.89 -4.54
CA ASP A 329 22.39 4.51 -5.82
C ASP A 329 23.69 3.91 -6.32
N TYR A 330 23.66 3.34 -7.52
CA TYR A 330 24.84 2.79 -8.16
C TYR A 330 25.34 3.75 -9.22
N LYS A 331 26.45 4.43 -8.96
CA LYS A 331 27.09 5.38 -9.87
C LYS A 331 28.08 4.71 -10.81
N ASN A 332 28.54 5.44 -11.82
CA ASN A 332 29.58 5.01 -12.77
C ASN A 332 29.18 3.74 -13.54
N GLY A 333 27.92 3.65 -13.93
CA GLY A 333 27.41 2.58 -14.76
C GLY A 333 28.12 2.53 -16.12
N ILE A 334 28.20 1.35 -16.70
CA ILE A 334 28.84 1.11 -18.00
C ILE A 334 27.75 0.72 -18.99
N LEU A 335 27.74 1.37 -20.16
CA LEU A 335 26.87 1.00 -21.28
C LEU A 335 27.66 0.17 -22.32
N ARG A 336 27.09 -0.97 -22.73
CA ARG A 336 27.59 -1.82 -23.82
C ARG A 336 26.49 -2.15 -24.83
N PRO A 337 26.81 -2.46 -26.09
CA PRO A 337 28.13 -2.34 -26.73
C PRO A 337 28.46 -0.89 -27.17
N HIS A 338 27.56 0.05 -26.93
CA HIS A 338 27.68 1.40 -27.44
C HIS A 338 28.66 2.24 -26.62
N ASN A 339 29.75 2.68 -27.24
CA ASN A 339 30.50 3.83 -26.77
C ASN A 339 29.85 5.11 -27.32
N ILE A 340 29.15 5.85 -26.46
CA ILE A 340 28.52 7.12 -26.81
C ILE A 340 29.42 8.22 -26.26
N LYS A 341 30.08 8.96 -27.16
CA LYS A 341 31.02 10.03 -26.80
C LYS A 341 30.42 11.04 -25.82
N ASN A 342 29.15 11.37 -26.02
CA ASN A 342 28.48 12.44 -25.28
C ASN A 342 27.80 11.94 -24.00
N LEU A 343 28.04 10.68 -23.56
CA LEU A 343 27.49 10.12 -22.32
C LEU A 343 28.55 10.24 -21.22
N LEU A 344 28.32 11.11 -20.23
CA LEU A 344 29.26 11.44 -19.17
C LEU A 344 29.13 10.51 -17.95
N ASP A 345 27.90 10.21 -17.53
CA ASP A 345 27.64 9.36 -16.36
C ASP A 345 26.36 8.52 -16.54
N ILE A 346 26.33 7.39 -15.85
CA ILE A 346 25.19 6.50 -15.74
C ILE A 346 25.02 6.17 -14.27
N THR A 347 23.89 6.54 -13.69
CA THR A 347 23.55 6.22 -12.32
C THR A 347 22.24 5.42 -12.28
N LEU A 348 22.21 4.33 -11.51
CA LEU A 348 20.99 3.62 -11.17
C LEU A 348 20.55 4.08 -9.78
N GLU A 349 19.55 4.96 -9.74
CA GLU A 349 19.06 5.56 -8.51
C GLU A 349 17.99 4.68 -7.84
N LYS A 350 18.01 4.64 -6.51
CA LYS A 350 17.01 4.01 -5.63
C LYS A 350 16.78 2.51 -5.87
N PHE A 351 17.80 1.76 -6.27
CA PHE A 351 17.67 0.32 -6.52
C PHE A 351 17.67 -0.48 -5.22
N SER A 352 16.76 -1.47 -5.09
CA SER A 352 16.66 -2.34 -3.91
C SER A 352 16.92 -3.80 -4.28
N ARG A 353 17.93 -4.39 -3.64
CA ARG A 353 18.32 -5.81 -3.77
C ARG A 353 17.33 -6.83 -3.17
N ARG A 354 16.38 -6.36 -2.37
CA ARG A 354 15.45 -7.22 -1.60
C ARG A 354 14.26 -7.74 -2.41
N GLY A 355 14.41 -7.85 -3.73
CA GLY A 355 13.32 -8.12 -4.65
C GLY A 355 12.53 -6.85 -4.94
N LEU A 356 12.48 -6.48 -6.21
CA LEU A 356 11.83 -5.25 -6.64
C LEU A 356 10.36 -5.55 -6.98
N ASN A 357 9.51 -5.66 -5.95
CA ASN A 357 8.06 -5.55 -6.10
C ASN A 357 7.71 -4.10 -6.50
N GLU A 358 6.87 -3.40 -5.75
CA GLU A 358 6.56 -1.99 -5.98
C GLU A 358 7.81 -1.06 -5.98
N ARG A 359 8.96 -1.52 -5.47
CA ARG A 359 10.19 -0.71 -5.45
C ARG A 359 10.77 -0.37 -6.81
N GLY A 360 10.48 -1.17 -7.84
CA GLY A 360 10.77 -0.80 -9.23
C GLY A 360 10.07 0.52 -9.64
N LEU A 361 8.98 0.92 -8.97
CA LEU A 361 8.29 2.18 -9.28
C LEU A 361 9.18 3.41 -9.12
N HIS A 362 10.14 3.37 -8.18
CA HIS A 362 11.01 4.50 -7.86
C HIS A 362 12.44 4.31 -8.38
N THR A 363 12.82 3.10 -8.80
CA THR A 363 14.11 2.85 -9.44
C THR A 363 14.18 3.56 -10.78
N LYS A 364 15.26 4.32 -11.01
CA LYS A 364 15.47 5.05 -12.27
C LYS A 364 16.88 4.84 -12.76
N LEU A 365 16.99 4.62 -14.06
CA LEU A 365 18.25 4.75 -14.78
C LEU A 365 18.41 6.21 -15.18
N VAL A 366 19.39 6.88 -14.60
CA VAL A 366 19.72 8.27 -14.90
C VAL A 366 20.99 8.32 -15.74
N LEU A 367 20.89 9.02 -16.86
CA LEU A 367 21.96 9.19 -17.83
C LEU A 367 22.28 10.67 -17.91
N THR A 368 23.54 11.02 -17.69
CA THR A 368 24.02 12.40 -17.82
C THR A 368 24.80 12.51 -19.12
N LEU A 369 24.32 13.34 -20.04
CA LEU A 369 24.98 13.64 -21.30
C LEU A 369 25.83 14.91 -21.17
N GLU A 370 26.59 15.24 -22.22
CA GLU A 370 27.28 16.53 -22.34
C GLU A 370 26.35 17.72 -22.07
N ASN A 371 26.94 18.82 -21.59
CA ASN A 371 26.22 20.02 -21.13
C ASN A 371 25.24 19.75 -19.97
N ASP A 372 25.53 18.73 -19.14
CA ASP A 372 24.74 18.33 -17.97
C ASP A 372 23.27 17.99 -18.27
N VAL A 373 22.98 17.57 -19.51
CA VAL A 373 21.64 17.14 -19.90
C VAL A 373 21.33 15.79 -19.25
N ARG A 374 20.40 15.77 -18.29
CA ARG A 374 20.02 14.55 -17.55
C ARG A 374 18.75 13.90 -18.11
N LEU A 375 18.85 12.62 -18.46
CA LEU A 375 17.74 11.75 -18.82
C LEU A 375 17.43 10.81 -17.66
N SER A 376 16.24 10.92 -17.08
CA SER A 376 15.75 10.00 -16.05
C SER A 376 14.74 9.01 -16.64
N LEU A 377 15.10 7.73 -16.64
CA LEU A 377 14.34 6.63 -17.24
C LEU A 377 13.84 5.68 -16.14
N PRO A 378 12.54 5.70 -15.80
CA PRO A 378 11.98 4.78 -14.81
C PRO A 378 12.16 3.30 -15.22
N LEU A 379 12.53 2.45 -14.26
CA LEU A 379 12.69 1.01 -14.45
C LEU A 379 11.56 0.25 -13.76
N TYR A 380 10.49 -0.05 -14.48
CA TYR A 380 9.29 -0.64 -13.90
C TYR A 380 9.28 -2.17 -14.01
N ALA A 381 8.94 -2.86 -12.91
CA ALA A 381 8.61 -4.28 -12.90
C ALA A 381 7.10 -4.49 -12.99
N ARG A 382 6.64 -5.23 -14.00
CA ARG A 382 5.26 -5.73 -14.04
C ARG A 382 5.23 -7.23 -13.89
N ARG A 383 4.25 -7.74 -13.13
CA ARG A 383 3.97 -9.17 -13.13
C ARG A 383 3.43 -9.63 -14.48
N GLY A 384 3.93 -10.78 -14.92
CA GLY A 384 3.39 -11.50 -16.08
C GLY A 384 2.21 -12.39 -15.69
N TRP A 385 1.45 -12.86 -16.68
CA TRP A 385 0.34 -13.80 -16.47
C TRP A 385 0.77 -15.08 -15.76
N LYS A 386 1.98 -15.60 -16.07
CA LYS A 386 2.56 -16.79 -15.40
C LYS A 386 2.78 -16.60 -13.89
N SER A 387 3.01 -15.36 -13.46
CA SER A 387 3.15 -15.01 -12.04
C SER A 387 1.83 -15.04 -11.29
N LEU A 388 0.75 -14.67 -11.96
CA LEU A 388 -0.58 -14.69 -11.37
C LEU A 388 -1.04 -16.12 -11.08
N ILE A 389 -0.84 -17.05 -12.01
CA ILE A 389 -1.16 -18.49 -11.85
C ILE A 389 -0.08 -19.28 -11.10
N GLY A 390 0.92 -18.61 -10.53
CA GLY A 390 1.91 -19.24 -9.66
C GLY A 390 2.92 -20.17 -10.33
N ILE A 391 3.07 -20.08 -11.65
CA ILE A 391 3.99 -20.89 -12.47
C ILE A 391 5.39 -20.27 -12.54
N SER A 392 5.51 -18.94 -12.42
CA SER A 392 6.82 -18.25 -12.42
C SER A 392 6.81 -17.04 -11.49
N GLY A 393 7.88 -16.85 -10.72
CA GLY A 393 8.07 -15.64 -9.92
C GLY A 393 8.62 -14.44 -10.71
N GLU A 394 8.84 -14.58 -12.02
CA GLU A 394 9.60 -13.59 -12.78
C GLU A 394 8.76 -12.34 -13.10
N ASN A 395 9.29 -11.19 -12.71
CA ASN A 395 8.81 -9.89 -13.15
C ASN A 395 9.27 -9.61 -14.58
N ILE A 396 8.37 -9.07 -15.40
CA ILE A 396 8.71 -8.51 -16.71
C ILE A 396 9.13 -7.06 -16.48
N TRP A 397 10.42 -6.78 -16.69
CA TRP A 397 10.98 -5.47 -16.52
C TRP A 397 10.86 -4.63 -17.79
N LYS A 398 10.61 -3.32 -17.62
CA LYS A 398 10.57 -2.36 -18.71
C LYS A 398 11.25 -1.06 -18.30
N LEU A 399 12.23 -0.64 -19.09
CA LEU A 399 12.67 0.75 -19.08
C LEU A 399 11.63 1.59 -19.83
N ILE A 400 11.23 2.68 -19.19
CA ILE A 400 10.23 3.60 -19.68
C ILE A 400 10.92 4.89 -20.10
N ILE A 401 10.60 5.36 -21.30
CA ILE A 401 11.11 6.61 -21.83
C ILE A 401 9.96 7.62 -21.77
N PRO A 402 10.03 8.62 -20.86
CA PRO A 402 9.03 9.67 -20.75
C PRO A 402 8.72 10.33 -22.09
N ASP A 403 7.44 10.64 -22.31
CA ASP A 403 6.96 11.20 -23.58
C ASP A 403 7.48 12.63 -23.80
N GLU A 404 7.86 13.35 -22.73
CA GLU A 404 8.53 14.65 -22.84
C GLU A 404 9.84 14.58 -23.65
N TYR A 405 10.65 13.52 -23.50
CA TYR A 405 11.94 13.42 -24.20
C TYR A 405 11.80 13.22 -25.72
N TYR A 406 10.64 12.76 -26.20
CA TYR A 406 10.39 12.63 -27.65
C TYR A 406 9.97 13.93 -28.31
N ASN A 407 9.46 14.88 -27.52
CA ASN A 407 9.08 16.21 -27.98
C ASN A 407 10.15 17.25 -27.62
N ASP A 408 11.26 16.80 -27.05
CA ASP A 408 12.37 17.65 -26.65
C ASP A 408 13.14 18.13 -27.90
N GLU A 409 13.42 19.43 -27.96
CA GLU A 409 14.17 20.03 -29.07
C GLU A 409 15.66 19.69 -29.02
N ASN A 410 16.16 19.23 -27.86
CA ASN A 410 17.54 18.87 -27.65
C ASN A 410 17.97 17.71 -28.56
N VAL A 411 18.85 18.01 -29.51
CA VAL A 411 19.37 17.05 -30.50
C VAL A 411 20.09 15.88 -29.81
N LEU A 412 20.83 16.13 -28.71
CA LEU A 412 21.56 15.09 -27.97
C LEU A 412 20.61 14.03 -27.41
N ILE A 413 19.47 14.45 -26.86
CA ILE A 413 18.45 13.56 -26.34
C ILE A 413 17.90 12.68 -27.47
N ARG A 414 17.49 13.30 -28.58
CA ARG A 414 16.88 12.57 -29.71
C ARG A 414 17.84 11.55 -30.32
N GLU A 415 19.08 11.94 -30.58
CA GLU A 415 20.11 11.04 -31.11
C GLU A 415 20.41 9.89 -30.15
N PHE A 416 20.54 10.18 -28.84
CA PHE A 416 20.75 9.17 -27.83
C PHE A 416 19.60 8.14 -27.79
N LEU A 417 18.36 8.64 -27.73
CA LEU A 417 17.16 7.79 -27.66
C LEU A 417 16.98 6.94 -28.92
N GLN A 418 17.25 7.51 -30.10
CA GLN A 418 17.20 6.77 -31.35
C GLN A 418 18.28 5.68 -31.38
N ARG A 419 19.52 6.00 -31.00
CA ARG A 419 20.65 5.07 -31.06
C ARG A 419 20.47 3.89 -30.11
N ILE A 420 20.12 4.14 -28.84
CA ILE A 420 20.01 3.08 -27.83
C ILE A 420 18.67 2.37 -27.90
N PHE A 421 17.57 3.14 -27.93
CA PHE A 421 16.23 2.59 -27.76
C PHE A 421 15.45 2.48 -29.07
N GLY A 422 15.96 3.01 -30.19
CA GLY A 422 15.28 2.98 -31.48
C GLY A 422 13.93 3.69 -31.44
N ASN A 423 13.85 4.77 -30.68
CA ASN A 423 12.62 5.53 -30.44
C ASN A 423 11.44 4.73 -29.86
N LYS A 424 11.70 3.58 -29.25
CA LYS A 424 10.67 2.82 -28.53
C LYS A 424 10.43 3.44 -27.16
N ARG A 425 9.19 3.86 -26.89
CA ARG A 425 8.78 4.42 -25.58
C ARG A 425 8.92 3.45 -24.40
N ARG A 426 9.02 2.16 -24.69
CA ARG A 426 9.11 1.08 -23.71
C ARG A 426 10.08 0.02 -24.22
N CYS A 427 11.07 -0.31 -23.41
CA CYS A 427 12.06 -1.34 -23.73
C CYS A 427 11.98 -2.45 -22.69
N PRO A 428 11.50 -3.65 -23.05
CA PRO A 428 11.60 -4.82 -22.18
C PRO A 428 13.06 -5.07 -21.81
N VAL A 429 13.36 -5.29 -20.54
CA VAL A 429 14.72 -5.59 -20.11
C VAL A 429 14.72 -6.82 -19.21
N ASN A 430 15.89 -7.43 -19.04
CA ASN A 430 16.15 -8.37 -17.96
C ASN A 430 17.01 -7.66 -16.93
N VAL A 431 16.67 -7.85 -15.65
CA VAL A 431 17.46 -7.33 -14.54
C VAL A 431 18.11 -8.53 -13.86
N HIS A 432 19.43 -8.61 -13.95
CA HIS A 432 20.21 -9.64 -13.27
C HIS A 432 20.93 -9.00 -12.08
N GLU A 433 20.64 -9.51 -10.91
CA GLU A 433 21.23 -9.06 -9.67
C GLU A 433 22.21 -10.11 -9.16
N ARG A 434 23.46 -9.70 -8.91
CA ARG A 434 24.51 -10.48 -8.27
C ARG A 434 25.07 -9.68 -7.09
N ALA A 435 25.75 -10.35 -6.16
CA ALA A 435 26.30 -9.72 -4.96
C ALA A 435 27.18 -8.49 -5.28
N GLU A 436 27.91 -8.51 -6.39
CA GLU A 436 28.86 -7.45 -6.75
C GLU A 436 28.39 -6.58 -7.91
N GLU A 437 27.29 -6.95 -8.57
CA GLU A 437 26.95 -6.39 -9.88
C GLU A 437 25.45 -6.44 -10.17
N ILE A 438 24.93 -5.36 -10.74
CA ILE A 438 23.58 -5.30 -11.31
C ILE A 438 23.72 -5.09 -12.81
N ARG A 439 22.99 -5.90 -13.59
CA ARG A 439 22.91 -5.78 -15.05
C ARG A 439 21.49 -5.54 -15.50
N ILE A 440 21.30 -4.56 -16.37
CA ILE A 440 20.04 -4.30 -17.07
C ILE A 440 20.27 -4.50 -18.56
N THR A 441 19.72 -5.56 -19.12
CA THR A 441 19.96 -5.97 -20.51
C THR A 441 18.70 -5.90 -21.35
N ASN A 442 18.79 -5.42 -22.59
CA ASN A 442 17.76 -5.61 -23.61
C ASN A 442 18.29 -6.59 -24.66
N VAL A 443 17.64 -7.74 -24.79
CA VAL A 443 18.01 -8.78 -25.75
C VAL A 443 17.04 -8.76 -26.92
N PHE A 444 17.55 -8.82 -28.14
CA PHE A 444 16.76 -9.03 -29.35
C PHE A 444 17.42 -10.11 -30.22
N GLY A 445 16.76 -11.27 -30.35
CA GLY A 445 17.40 -12.46 -30.91
C GLY A 445 18.54 -12.96 -30.00
N ASN A 446 19.72 -13.21 -30.57
CA ASN A 446 20.91 -13.65 -29.83
C ASN A 446 21.85 -12.51 -29.42
N CYS A 447 21.49 -11.24 -29.70
CA CYS A 447 22.35 -10.09 -29.45
C CYS A 447 21.77 -9.16 -28.37
N ASN A 448 22.64 -8.66 -27.50
CA ASN A 448 22.32 -7.58 -26.58
C ASN A 448 22.25 -6.27 -27.36
N ARG A 449 21.07 -5.66 -27.43
CA ARG A 449 20.90 -4.32 -28.01
C ARG A 449 21.58 -3.27 -27.12
N PHE A 450 21.39 -3.40 -25.82
CA PHE A 450 22.15 -2.65 -24.83
C PHE A 450 22.25 -3.43 -23.52
N GLU A 451 23.30 -3.15 -22.76
CA GLU A 451 23.56 -3.64 -21.42
C GLU A 451 24.08 -2.49 -20.56
N PHE A 452 23.38 -2.19 -19.47
CA PHE A 452 23.86 -1.31 -18.41
C PHE A 452 24.42 -2.16 -17.27
N ILE A 453 25.65 -1.91 -16.87
CA ILE A 453 26.35 -2.64 -15.80
C ILE A 453 26.70 -1.70 -14.67
N PHE A 454 26.33 -2.07 -13.45
CA PHE A 454 26.63 -1.34 -12.23
C PHE A 454 27.39 -2.26 -11.31
N ARG A 455 28.61 -1.88 -10.92
CA ARG A 455 29.41 -2.62 -9.96
C ARG A 455 29.27 -1.98 -8.59
N ASN A 456 29.18 -2.81 -7.55
CA ASN A 456 29.15 -2.28 -6.19
C ASN A 456 30.52 -1.68 -5.87
N LYS A 457 30.56 -0.41 -5.45
CA LYS A 457 31.80 0.22 -4.95
C LYS A 457 32.11 -0.15 -3.49
N GLN A 458 31.16 -0.78 -2.80
CA GLN A 458 31.31 -1.22 -1.42
C GLN A 458 31.60 -2.71 -1.37
N ILE A 459 32.87 -3.07 -1.53
CA ILE A 459 33.50 -4.20 -0.84
C ILE A 459 34.69 -3.63 -0.09
#